data_AF-A0A366HT88-F1
#
_entry.id   AF-A0A366HT88-F1
#
_cell.length_a   1.000
_cell.length_b   1.000
_cell.length_c   1.000
_cell.angle_alpha   90.00
_cell.angle_beta   90.00
_cell.angle_gamma   90.00
#
_symmetry.space_group_name_H-M   'P 1'
#
loop_
_entity.id
_entity.type
_entity.pdbx_description
1 polymer ?
#
loop_
_entity_poly.entity_id
_entity_poly.type
_entity_poly.pdbx_seq_one_letter_code
_entity_poly.pdbx_strand_id
1 'polypeptide(L)'
;MEIPYTVKARPDTGLWNAKIGVWLFLASEVMLFGGLFSAYIFLRLAPEGPWPVQVLTVSWGFWNTLILILSSVTVLQAWVALKLRKYNLFRIWMALTIFCAFAFLGIKSIEYNDKFHHYGLRLHDGSVMEGHLPHEADGSHGKYKITFSDVTTVTLASRPMDMGLFGISFFHNGSDGEFLKYITEGEPKFKTEDGAEITLDEAKVKELMDHARSKEHKDEKGVWKPIASVKLTAVKPLKFTIPAGKMFDNSWTEKNAYLRDGTVLEGKLTDDAVKLEVDKLDFRWLFPHHEKDEEKAFAAALNADLWKHIPNGAELKEKFKTHRAHHLDHFHKKHDADLGGKAVPNPMNNDDFVRNTYSVLHAELEKFSAGGATHEPAKHSSNQDANGTASRVAALEQGAAHDASGGGHHDHPTVTVPHKEVAHFSNFTPKWHNYYAIYFCITGLHGLHVLAGALVLSYFLLFGKKLYDKDPEHMANRVEVGGLFWHFVDLVWIFLFPLLYLL
;
A
#
# COMPACT_ATOMS: atom_id res chain seq x y z
N MET A 1 -22.91 -5.09 -43.75
CA MET A 1 -21.62 -4.59 -44.25
C MET A 1 -20.55 -5.54 -43.75
N GLU A 2 -20.02 -6.42 -44.60
CA GLU A 2 -18.89 -7.28 -44.22
C GLU A 2 -17.62 -6.42 -44.19
N ILE A 3 -16.99 -6.33 -43.03
CA ILE A 3 -15.72 -5.59 -42.90
C ILE A 3 -14.62 -6.48 -43.48
N PRO A 4 -13.92 -6.06 -44.54
CA PRO A 4 -12.90 -6.89 -45.19
C PRO A 4 -11.72 -7.18 -44.25
N TYR A 5 -11.09 -8.35 -44.42
CA TYR A 5 -9.90 -8.80 -43.69
C TYR A 5 -10.08 -8.99 -42.16
N THR A 6 -11.29 -9.36 -41.74
CA THR A 6 -11.60 -9.76 -40.36
C THR A 6 -11.29 -11.24 -40.09
N VAL A 7 -11.37 -12.09 -41.11
CA VAL A 7 -11.07 -13.53 -41.03
C VAL A 7 -9.93 -13.93 -41.97
N LYS A 8 -9.86 -13.30 -43.15
CA LYS A 8 -8.82 -13.55 -44.15
C LYS A 8 -7.65 -12.59 -43.95
N ALA A 9 -6.44 -13.12 -44.04
CA ALA A 9 -5.22 -12.32 -44.07
C ALA A 9 -5.22 -11.35 -45.26
N ARG A 10 -4.65 -10.17 -45.08
CA ARG A 10 -4.43 -9.27 -46.21
C ARG A 10 -3.30 -9.81 -47.10
N PRO A 11 -3.36 -9.58 -48.43
CA PRO A 11 -2.31 -10.02 -49.35
C PRO A 11 -0.95 -9.34 -49.13
N ASP A 12 -0.95 -8.11 -48.62
CA ASP A 12 0.24 -7.27 -48.43
C ASP A 12 1.03 -7.64 -47.17
N THR A 13 0.33 -7.87 -46.05
CA THR A 13 0.90 -8.06 -44.72
C THR A 13 0.83 -9.51 -44.23
N GLY A 14 0.01 -10.35 -44.86
CA GLY A 14 -0.26 -11.72 -44.38
C GLY A 14 -1.01 -11.77 -43.05
N LEU A 15 -1.48 -10.64 -42.52
CA LEU A 15 -2.17 -10.52 -41.23
C LEU A 15 -3.60 -10.01 -41.44
N TRP A 16 -4.50 -10.33 -40.51
CA TRP A 16 -5.85 -9.76 -40.47
C TRP A 16 -5.88 -8.52 -39.57
N ASN A 17 -6.92 -7.68 -39.74
CA ASN A 17 -6.99 -6.34 -39.12
C ASN A 17 -6.89 -6.37 -37.60
N ALA A 18 -7.56 -7.32 -36.94
CA ALA A 18 -7.52 -7.44 -35.48
C ALA A 18 -6.12 -7.75 -34.94
N LYS A 19 -5.30 -8.51 -35.69
CA LYS A 19 -3.93 -8.84 -35.26
C LYS A 19 -3.01 -7.62 -35.36
N ILE A 20 -3.12 -6.84 -36.43
CA ILE A 20 -2.40 -5.56 -36.56
C ILE A 20 -2.84 -4.59 -35.44
N GLY A 21 -4.15 -4.49 -35.20
CA GLY A 21 -4.69 -3.63 -34.15
C GLY A 21 -4.16 -3.99 -32.76
N VAL A 22 -4.11 -5.29 -32.43
CA VAL A 22 -3.57 -5.73 -31.14
C VAL A 22 -2.07 -5.45 -31.05
N TRP A 23 -1.28 -5.65 -32.10
CA TRP A 23 0.14 -5.33 -32.08
C TRP A 23 0.41 -3.83 -31.84
N LEU A 24 -0.36 -2.95 -32.47
CA LEU A 24 -0.24 -1.51 -32.24
C LEU A 24 -0.62 -1.12 -30.80
N PHE A 25 -1.69 -1.73 -30.26
CA PHE A 25 -2.09 -1.53 -28.87
C PHE A 25 -1.02 -2.06 -27.89
N LEU A 26 -0.46 -3.25 -28.14
CA LEU A 26 0.63 -3.79 -27.33
C LEU A 26 1.88 -2.90 -27.37
N ALA A 27 2.20 -2.31 -28.52
CA ALA A 27 3.31 -1.37 -28.63
C ALA A 27 3.07 -0.11 -27.77
N SER A 28 1.84 0.42 -27.70
CA SER A 28 1.54 1.55 -26.80
C SER A 28 1.64 1.19 -25.33
N GLU A 29 1.23 -0.02 -24.95
CA GLU A 29 1.35 -0.49 -23.57
C GLU A 29 2.81 -0.71 -23.16
N VAL A 30 3.66 -1.22 -24.07
CA VAL A 30 5.11 -1.31 -23.83
C VAL A 30 5.70 0.07 -23.56
N MET A 31 5.29 1.10 -24.29
CA MET A 31 5.76 2.48 -24.05
C MET A 31 5.27 3.02 -22.71
N LEU A 32 4.00 2.76 -22.34
CA LEU A 32 3.42 3.16 -21.06
C LEU A 32 4.19 2.54 -19.87
N PHE A 33 4.34 1.22 -19.85
CA PHE A 33 5.07 0.52 -18.79
C PHE A 33 6.58 0.82 -18.83
N GLY A 34 7.16 1.02 -20.02
CA GLY A 34 8.57 1.43 -20.16
C GLY A 34 8.86 2.77 -19.51
N GLY A 35 7.95 3.74 -19.61
CA GLY A 35 8.06 5.03 -18.90
C GLY A 35 7.96 4.85 -17.38
N LEU A 36 7.03 4.03 -16.91
CA LEU A 36 6.85 3.75 -15.49
C LEU A 36 8.03 2.99 -14.85
N PHE A 37 8.58 1.99 -15.55
CA PHE A 37 9.79 1.27 -15.12
C PHE A 37 11.00 2.20 -15.05
N SER A 38 11.13 3.10 -16.03
CA SER A 38 12.19 4.11 -16.04
C SER A 38 12.04 5.05 -14.84
N ALA A 39 10.82 5.52 -14.55
CA ALA A 39 10.53 6.36 -13.39
C ALA A 39 10.91 5.67 -12.06
N TYR A 40 10.61 4.37 -11.90
CA TYR A 40 11.04 3.60 -10.74
C TYR A 40 12.57 3.60 -10.58
N ILE A 41 13.31 3.34 -11.66
CA ILE A 41 14.78 3.31 -11.63
C ILE A 41 15.34 4.69 -11.23
N PHE A 42 14.81 5.78 -11.78
CA PHE A 42 15.25 7.13 -11.40
C PHE A 42 14.97 7.47 -9.93
N LEU A 43 13.76 7.15 -9.44
CA LEU A 43 13.41 7.35 -8.03
C LEU A 43 14.31 6.54 -7.09
N ARG A 44 14.73 5.36 -7.53
CA ARG A 44 15.65 4.50 -6.77
C ARG A 44 17.09 5.00 -6.78
N LEU A 45 17.56 5.58 -7.87
CA LEU A 45 18.93 6.08 -8.00
C LEU A 45 19.18 7.38 -7.23
N ALA A 46 18.14 8.19 -7.03
CA ALA A 46 18.21 9.43 -6.29
C ALA A 46 17.04 9.54 -5.29
N PRO A 47 16.99 8.70 -4.25
CA PRO A 47 15.89 8.70 -3.32
C PRO A 47 16.01 9.87 -2.33
N GLU A 48 14.87 10.45 -1.94
CA GLU A 48 14.81 11.54 -0.93
C GLU A 48 15.04 11.04 0.51
N GLY A 49 15.19 9.74 0.70
CA GLY A 49 15.41 9.06 1.97
C GLY A 49 15.85 7.61 1.76
N PRO A 50 15.94 6.79 2.82
CA PRO A 50 16.28 5.37 2.70
C PRO A 50 15.23 4.65 1.85
N TRP A 51 15.68 4.05 0.75
CA TRP A 51 14.80 3.27 -0.12
C TRP A 51 14.29 2.02 0.63
N PRO A 52 12.98 1.73 0.61
CA PRO A 52 12.46 0.47 1.12
C PRO A 52 12.98 -0.69 0.28
N VAL A 53 13.68 -1.63 0.90
CA VAL A 53 14.20 -2.85 0.25
C VAL A 53 13.62 -4.04 1.00
N GLN A 54 13.20 -5.09 0.30
CA GLN A 54 12.60 -6.31 0.89
C GLN A 54 11.31 -6.08 1.69
N VAL A 55 10.62 -4.94 1.50
CA VAL A 55 9.28 -4.74 2.05
C VAL A 55 8.24 -5.65 1.42
N LEU A 56 8.56 -6.24 0.27
CA LEU A 56 7.75 -7.26 -0.38
C LEU A 56 8.38 -8.63 -0.18
N THR A 57 7.57 -9.56 0.29
CA THR A 57 7.93 -10.96 0.46
C THR A 57 8.16 -11.64 -0.89
N VAL A 58 9.39 -12.09 -1.13
CA VAL A 58 9.75 -12.73 -2.40
C VAL A 58 8.95 -14.00 -2.66
N SER A 59 8.59 -14.76 -1.62
CA SER A 59 7.81 -16.00 -1.75
C SER A 59 6.43 -15.78 -2.36
N TRP A 60 5.68 -14.77 -1.90
CA TRP A 60 4.37 -14.42 -2.47
C TRP A 60 4.50 -13.91 -3.91
N GLY A 61 5.53 -13.11 -4.20
CA GLY A 61 5.86 -12.69 -5.56
C GLY A 61 6.22 -13.86 -6.49
N PHE A 62 6.96 -14.85 -5.98
CA PHE A 62 7.36 -16.05 -6.72
C PHE A 62 6.14 -16.90 -7.10
N TRP A 63 5.25 -17.19 -6.15
CA TRP A 63 4.03 -17.95 -6.43
C TRP A 63 3.13 -17.24 -7.45
N ASN A 64 2.97 -15.93 -7.34
CA ASN A 64 2.26 -15.13 -8.33
C ASN A 64 2.88 -15.24 -9.73
N THR A 65 4.21 -15.18 -9.80
CA THR A 65 4.95 -15.31 -11.07
C THR A 65 4.74 -16.69 -11.69
N LEU A 66 4.79 -17.76 -10.88
CA LEU A 66 4.52 -19.12 -11.34
C LEU A 66 3.09 -19.28 -11.86
N ILE A 67 2.11 -18.72 -11.15
CA ILE A 67 0.69 -18.75 -11.53
C ILE A 67 0.48 -18.09 -12.90
N LEU A 68 1.10 -16.92 -13.14
CA LEU A 68 0.95 -16.22 -14.43
C LEU A 68 1.65 -16.96 -15.58
N ILE A 69 2.87 -17.47 -15.38
CA ILE A 69 3.56 -18.29 -16.39
C ILE A 69 2.73 -19.52 -16.75
N LEU A 70 2.16 -20.20 -15.75
CA LEU A 70 1.26 -21.32 -15.97
C LEU A 70 0.01 -20.87 -16.75
N SER A 71 -0.56 -19.73 -16.40
CA SER A 71 -1.74 -19.18 -17.08
C SER A 71 -1.49 -18.95 -18.57
N SER A 72 -0.31 -18.43 -18.95
CA SER A 72 0.13 -18.29 -20.34
C SER A 72 0.08 -19.62 -21.10
N VAL A 73 0.65 -20.68 -20.52
CA VAL A 73 0.62 -22.02 -21.15
C VAL A 73 -0.82 -22.50 -21.34
N THR A 74 -1.70 -22.27 -20.37
CA THR A 74 -3.09 -22.71 -20.46
C THR A 74 -3.87 -21.99 -21.56
N VAL A 75 -3.65 -20.69 -21.79
CA VAL A 75 -4.26 -19.95 -22.91
C VAL A 75 -3.81 -20.49 -24.26
N LEU A 76 -2.52 -20.78 -24.40
CA LEU A 76 -1.99 -21.40 -25.62
C LEU A 76 -2.66 -22.76 -25.87
N GLN A 77 -2.78 -23.59 -24.85
CA GLN A 77 -3.48 -24.88 -24.96
C GLN A 77 -4.97 -24.73 -25.29
N ALA A 78 -5.64 -23.69 -24.77
CA ALA A 78 -7.02 -23.38 -25.13
C ALA A 78 -7.14 -23.06 -26.63
N TRP A 79 -6.23 -22.25 -27.17
CA TRP A 79 -6.18 -21.94 -28.60
C TRP A 79 -5.88 -23.19 -29.46
N VAL A 80 -4.90 -24.02 -29.06
CA VAL A 80 -4.61 -25.29 -29.74
C VAL A 80 -5.83 -26.21 -29.77
N ALA A 81 -6.56 -26.32 -28.65
CA ALA A 81 -7.78 -27.11 -28.58
C ALA A 81 -8.86 -26.63 -29.56
N LEU A 82 -8.99 -25.31 -29.79
CA LEU A 82 -9.90 -24.76 -30.80
C LEU A 82 -9.45 -25.11 -32.23
N LYS A 83 -8.14 -25.06 -32.52
CA LYS A 83 -7.59 -25.46 -33.82
C LYS A 83 -7.78 -26.97 -34.09
N LEU A 84 -7.70 -27.79 -33.04
CA LEU A 84 -8.01 -29.23 -33.09
C LEU A 84 -9.51 -29.56 -33.05
N ARG A 85 -10.39 -28.55 -33.08
CA ARG A 85 -11.85 -28.69 -33.01
C ARG A 85 -12.36 -29.42 -31.75
N LYS A 86 -11.59 -29.36 -30.65
CA LYS A 86 -11.93 -29.96 -29.35
C LYS A 86 -12.47 -28.90 -28.39
N TYR A 87 -13.73 -28.49 -28.59
CA TYR A 87 -14.34 -27.39 -27.81
C TYR A 87 -14.43 -27.66 -26.30
N ASN A 88 -14.68 -28.90 -25.89
CA ASN A 88 -14.72 -29.26 -24.46
C ASN A 88 -13.36 -29.04 -23.77
N LEU A 89 -12.28 -29.35 -24.48
CA LEU A 89 -10.92 -29.16 -23.97
C LEU A 89 -10.56 -27.67 -23.91
N PHE A 90 -10.98 -26.88 -24.90
CA PHE A 90 -10.87 -25.41 -24.86
C PHE A 90 -11.51 -24.82 -23.59
N ARG A 91 -12.72 -25.27 -23.23
CA ARG A 91 -13.42 -24.77 -22.04
C ARG A 91 -12.65 -25.03 -20.75
N ILE A 92 -12.05 -26.22 -20.62
CA ILE A 92 -11.26 -26.59 -19.43
C ILE A 92 -10.03 -25.69 -19.33
N TRP A 93 -9.26 -25.57 -20.40
CA TRP A 93 -8.05 -24.73 -20.41
C TRP A 93 -8.36 -23.26 -20.16
N MET A 94 -9.42 -22.73 -20.79
CA MET A 94 -9.83 -21.34 -20.60
C MET A 94 -10.32 -21.07 -19.17
N ALA A 95 -11.07 -22.00 -18.57
CA ALA A 95 -11.48 -21.90 -17.17
C ALA A 95 -10.28 -21.93 -16.22
N LEU A 96 -9.27 -22.75 -16.51
CA LEU A 96 -8.03 -22.81 -15.74
C LEU A 96 -7.27 -21.46 -15.80
N THR A 97 -7.18 -20.83 -16.97
CA THR A 97 -6.59 -19.49 -17.09
C THR A 97 -7.32 -18.46 -16.21
N ILE A 98 -8.65 -18.44 -16.29
CA ILE A 98 -9.46 -17.49 -15.52
C ILE A 98 -9.28 -17.73 -14.01
N PHE A 99 -9.20 -18.99 -13.58
CA PHE A 99 -8.88 -19.33 -12.21
C PHE A 99 -7.50 -18.80 -11.78
N CYS A 100 -6.47 -18.98 -12.60
CA CYS A 100 -5.15 -18.41 -12.35
C CYS A 100 -5.17 -16.88 -12.22
N ALA A 101 -5.97 -16.19 -13.03
CA ALA A 101 -6.14 -14.74 -12.95
C ALA A 101 -6.71 -14.30 -11.59
N PHE A 102 -7.76 -14.97 -11.12
CA PHE A 102 -8.35 -14.68 -9.82
C PHE A 102 -7.44 -15.06 -8.65
N ALA A 103 -6.68 -16.16 -8.76
CA ALA A 103 -5.69 -16.55 -7.77
C ALA A 103 -4.60 -15.48 -7.63
N PHE A 104 -4.09 -14.97 -8.76
CA PHE A 104 -3.13 -13.86 -8.78
C PHE A 104 -3.70 -12.59 -8.11
N LEU A 105 -4.91 -12.19 -8.49
CA LEU A 105 -5.57 -11.01 -7.90
C LEU A 105 -5.85 -11.20 -6.39
N GLY A 106 -6.19 -12.42 -5.96
CA GLY A 106 -6.40 -12.76 -4.56
C GLY A 106 -5.14 -12.60 -3.72
N ILE A 107 -4.02 -13.20 -4.15
CA ILE A 107 -2.73 -13.07 -3.46
C ILE A 107 -2.32 -11.60 -3.41
N LYS A 108 -2.49 -10.86 -4.51
CA LYS A 108 -2.21 -9.42 -4.57
C LYS A 108 -3.06 -8.59 -3.61
N SER A 109 -4.32 -8.96 -3.46
CA SER A 109 -5.25 -8.26 -2.56
C SER A 109 -4.87 -8.44 -1.10
N ILE A 110 -4.38 -9.63 -0.72
CA ILE A 110 -3.86 -9.91 0.63
C ILE A 110 -2.62 -9.05 0.89
N GLU A 111 -1.64 -9.09 -0.02
CA GLU A 111 -0.41 -8.30 0.11
C GLU A 111 -0.70 -6.79 0.19
N TYR A 112 -1.66 -6.29 -0.58
CA TYR A 112 -2.11 -4.90 -0.48
C TYR A 112 -2.74 -4.62 0.88
N ASN A 113 -3.61 -5.51 1.36
CA ASN A 113 -4.28 -5.35 2.65
C ASN A 113 -3.27 -5.22 3.79
N ASP A 114 -2.23 -6.05 3.81
CA ASP A 114 -1.16 -5.95 4.80
C ASP A 114 -0.50 -4.56 4.80
N LYS A 115 -0.26 -3.97 3.61
CA LYS A 115 0.30 -2.61 3.51
C LYS A 115 -0.66 -1.50 3.94
N PHE A 116 -1.98 -1.70 3.81
CA PHE A 116 -2.97 -0.75 4.32
C PHE A 116 -3.09 -0.80 5.84
N HIS A 117 -2.75 -1.93 6.47
CA HIS A 117 -2.82 -2.15 7.92
C HIS A 117 -1.48 -1.98 8.65
N HIS A 118 -0.38 -1.81 7.91
CA HIS A 118 0.93 -1.49 8.47
C HIS A 118 1.18 0.03 8.42
N TYR A 119 1.63 0.58 9.54
CA TYR A 119 1.79 2.01 9.78
C TYR A 119 3.25 2.34 10.08
N GLY A 120 3.68 3.46 9.51
CA GLY A 120 4.94 4.10 9.88
C GLY A 120 4.68 5.37 10.69
N LEU A 121 5.48 5.56 11.72
CA LEU A 121 5.51 6.72 12.60
C LEU A 121 6.91 7.31 12.60
N ARG A 122 7.08 8.50 12.02
CA ARG A 122 8.33 9.25 12.02
C ARG A 122 8.28 10.40 13.01
N LEU A 123 9.27 10.48 13.88
CA LEU A 123 9.45 11.56 14.86
C LEU A 123 10.19 12.76 14.23
N HIS A 124 10.15 13.91 14.91
CA HIS A 124 10.83 15.13 14.47
C HIS A 124 12.36 15.03 14.43
N ASP A 125 12.96 14.13 15.20
CA ASP A 125 14.39 13.83 15.14
C ASP A 125 14.78 13.03 13.87
N GLY A 126 13.79 12.49 13.15
CA GLY A 126 13.94 11.66 11.96
C GLY A 126 13.80 10.17 12.21
N SER A 127 13.77 9.71 13.47
CA SER A 127 13.64 8.29 13.78
C SER A 127 12.27 7.74 13.39
N VAL A 128 12.23 6.47 12.97
CA VAL A 128 11.00 5.82 12.48
C VAL A 128 10.70 4.56 13.28
N MET A 129 9.44 4.42 13.67
CA MET A 129 8.85 3.18 14.20
C MET A 129 7.80 2.69 13.20
N GLU A 130 7.82 1.40 12.90
CA GLU A 130 6.83 0.76 12.04
C GLU A 130 6.03 -0.27 12.87
N GLY A 131 4.81 -0.58 12.43
CA GLY A 131 4.00 -1.61 13.07
C GLY A 131 2.50 -1.50 12.80
N HIS A 132 1.71 -2.00 13.74
CA HIS A 132 0.25 -2.09 13.60
C HIS A 132 -0.47 -1.23 14.64
N LEU A 133 -1.70 -0.85 14.31
CA LEU A 133 -2.57 -0.24 15.30
C LEU A 133 -2.99 -1.28 16.34
N PRO A 134 -3.06 -0.89 17.62
CA PRO A 134 -3.33 -1.83 18.70
C PRO A 134 -4.68 -2.52 18.53
N HIS A 135 -4.75 -3.78 18.92
CA HIS A 135 -6.00 -4.54 18.88
C HIS A 135 -7.04 -3.93 19.85
N GLU A 136 -8.28 -3.80 19.39
CA GLU A 136 -9.41 -3.43 20.24
C GLU A 136 -9.89 -4.66 21.04
N ALA A 137 -10.67 -4.44 22.10
CA ALA A 137 -11.15 -5.50 22.99
C ALA A 137 -12.01 -6.57 22.29
N ASP A 138 -12.48 -6.31 21.07
CA ASP A 138 -13.24 -7.23 20.22
C ASP A 138 -12.37 -8.09 19.27
N GLY A 139 -11.05 -7.94 19.35
CA GLY A 139 -10.08 -8.67 18.51
C GLY A 139 -9.89 -8.07 17.12
N SER A 140 -10.56 -6.97 16.78
CA SER A 140 -10.30 -6.24 15.55
C SER A 140 -9.04 -5.37 15.68
N HIS A 141 -8.28 -5.20 14.59
CA HIS A 141 -7.22 -4.19 14.57
C HIS A 141 -7.86 -2.82 14.80
N GLY A 142 -7.40 -2.10 15.82
CA GLY A 142 -7.92 -0.79 16.15
C GLY A 142 -7.83 0.15 14.96
N LYS A 143 -8.85 0.99 14.79
CA LYS A 143 -8.76 2.11 13.85
C LYS A 143 -8.15 3.28 14.60
N TYR A 144 -7.21 3.99 13.98
CA TYR A 144 -6.68 5.22 14.56
C TYR A 144 -7.86 6.18 14.78
N LYS A 145 -8.13 6.50 16.04
CA LYS A 145 -9.29 7.29 16.47
C LYS A 145 -8.77 8.57 17.11
N ILE A 146 -9.30 9.70 16.67
CA ILE A 146 -8.91 11.02 17.17
C ILE A 146 -10.04 11.51 18.07
N THR A 147 -9.69 11.92 19.29
CA THR A 147 -10.68 12.33 20.30
C THR A 147 -10.65 13.82 20.57
N PHE A 148 -11.77 14.49 20.33
CA PHE A 148 -11.99 15.89 20.68
C PHE A 148 -12.86 15.99 21.92
N SER A 149 -12.38 16.73 22.91
CA SER A 149 -13.11 17.18 24.09
C SER A 149 -13.60 18.61 23.89
N ASP A 150 -14.53 19.05 24.72
CA ASP A 150 -15.03 20.43 24.73
C ASP A 150 -15.45 20.97 23.35
N VAL A 151 -16.07 20.13 22.51
CA VAL A 151 -16.56 20.56 21.19
C VAL A 151 -17.73 21.51 21.41
N THR A 152 -17.53 22.76 20.98
CA THR A 152 -18.49 23.87 21.18
C THR A 152 -19.17 24.27 19.90
N THR A 153 -18.52 24.09 18.75
CA THR A 153 -19.07 24.44 17.44
C THR A 153 -19.04 23.25 16.50
N VAL A 154 -20.11 23.05 15.74
CA VAL A 154 -20.18 22.15 14.59
C VAL A 154 -20.62 22.96 13.39
N THR A 155 -19.82 22.99 12.32
CA THR A 155 -20.17 23.62 11.05
C THR A 155 -20.47 22.53 10.04
N LEU A 156 -21.70 22.45 9.59
CA LEU A 156 -22.09 21.59 8.47
C LEU A 156 -21.78 22.33 7.17
N ALA A 157 -21.20 21.67 6.17
CA ALA A 157 -20.87 22.32 4.89
C ALA A 157 -21.23 21.45 3.69
N SER A 158 -21.76 22.06 2.63
CA SER A 158 -21.89 21.45 1.31
C SER A 158 -20.57 21.67 0.55
N ARG A 159 -19.86 20.62 0.14
CA ARG A 159 -18.74 20.82 -0.79
C ARG A 159 -19.31 20.96 -2.20
N PRO A 160 -18.98 22.04 -2.94
CA PRO A 160 -19.23 22.11 -4.35
C PRO A 160 -18.16 21.27 -5.05
N MET A 161 -18.56 20.11 -5.57
CA MET A 161 -18.09 19.62 -6.88
C MET A 161 -18.81 18.31 -7.21
N ASP A 162 -19.80 18.40 -8.09
CA ASP A 162 -20.19 17.30 -8.94
C ASP A 162 -19.23 17.30 -10.14
N MET A 163 -18.03 16.74 -9.94
CA MET A 163 -17.11 16.41 -11.03
C MET A 163 -17.15 14.88 -11.22
N GLY A 164 -18.34 14.35 -11.47
CA GLY A 164 -18.53 12.96 -11.88
C GLY A 164 -18.09 12.78 -13.33
N LEU A 165 -17.08 11.94 -13.57
CA LEU A 165 -16.83 11.42 -14.92
C LEU A 165 -18.02 10.52 -15.29
N PHE A 166 -18.75 10.86 -16.35
CA PHE A 166 -19.94 10.13 -16.84
C PHE A 166 -21.21 10.18 -15.96
N GLY A 167 -21.44 11.24 -15.18
CA GLY A 167 -22.71 11.41 -14.44
C GLY A 167 -22.91 10.42 -13.29
N ILE A 168 -21.84 9.76 -12.84
CA ILE A 168 -21.80 8.95 -11.62
C ILE A 168 -21.09 9.79 -10.55
N SER A 169 -21.82 10.22 -9.51
CA SER A 169 -21.24 10.91 -8.37
C SER A 169 -20.50 9.90 -7.49
N PHE A 170 -19.17 9.86 -7.59
CA PHE A 170 -18.32 8.96 -6.79
C PHE A 170 -18.17 9.39 -5.31
N PHE A 171 -18.67 10.57 -4.95
CA PHE A 171 -18.56 11.16 -3.62
C PHE A 171 -19.94 11.63 -3.13
N HIS A 172 -20.32 11.25 -1.91
CA HIS A 172 -21.50 11.80 -1.24
C HIS A 172 -21.17 13.25 -0.83
N ASN A 173 -21.87 14.22 -1.41
CA ASN A 173 -21.60 15.64 -1.21
C ASN A 173 -22.40 16.20 -0.01
N GLY A 174 -21.70 16.58 1.06
CA GLY A 174 -22.20 17.35 2.19
C GLY A 174 -22.48 16.53 3.46
N SER A 175 -22.52 17.22 4.60
CA SER A 175 -22.77 16.64 5.92
C SER A 175 -24.07 15.84 5.93
N ASP A 176 -23.96 14.52 6.12
CA ASP A 176 -25.06 13.55 6.07
C ASP A 176 -25.54 13.11 7.47
N GLY A 177 -24.94 13.68 8.52
CA GLY A 177 -25.25 13.36 9.92
C GLY A 177 -24.44 12.18 10.47
N GLU A 178 -23.55 11.57 9.68
CA GLU A 178 -22.71 10.46 10.17
C GLU A 178 -21.86 10.87 11.38
N PHE A 179 -21.47 12.14 11.47
CA PHE A 179 -20.71 12.67 12.60
C PHE A 179 -21.39 12.48 13.96
N LEU A 180 -22.73 12.40 14.00
CA LEU A 180 -23.49 12.19 15.23
C LEU A 180 -23.17 10.82 15.88
N LYS A 181 -22.78 9.82 15.09
CA LYS A 181 -22.38 8.49 15.59
C LYS A 181 -21.07 8.51 16.36
N TYR A 182 -20.28 9.57 16.20
CA TYR A 182 -18.98 9.72 16.85
C TYR A 182 -19.06 10.51 18.16
N ILE A 183 -20.25 10.95 18.59
CA ILE A 183 -20.45 11.55 19.91
C ILE A 183 -20.34 10.44 20.96
N THR A 184 -19.31 10.50 21.79
CA THR A 184 -19.06 9.52 22.85
C THR A 184 -19.57 9.98 24.20
N GLU A 185 -19.61 11.29 24.45
CA GLU A 185 -20.17 11.88 25.66
C GLU A 185 -20.96 13.16 25.35
N GLY A 186 -22.15 13.26 25.94
CA GLY A 186 -23.08 14.39 25.80
C GLY A 186 -24.25 14.14 24.85
N GLU A 187 -25.30 14.95 24.97
CA GLU A 187 -26.49 14.86 24.12
C GLU A 187 -26.37 15.80 22.90
N PRO A 188 -26.77 15.40 21.68
CA PRO A 188 -26.65 16.20 20.45
C PRO A 188 -27.65 17.38 20.40
N LYS A 189 -27.58 18.27 21.39
CA LYS A 189 -28.38 19.49 21.51
C LYS A 189 -27.54 20.69 21.10
N PHE A 190 -28.02 21.41 20.09
CA PHE A 190 -27.33 22.53 19.47
C PHE A 190 -28.24 23.76 19.37
N LYS A 191 -27.64 24.94 19.35
CA LYS A 191 -28.27 26.22 19.05
C LYS A 191 -27.98 26.58 17.60
N THR A 192 -29.01 26.92 16.84
CA THR A 192 -28.87 27.50 15.50
C THR A 192 -28.39 28.95 15.58
N GLU A 193 -28.00 29.55 14.45
CA GLU A 193 -27.61 30.97 14.39
C GLU A 193 -28.72 31.91 14.90
N ASP A 194 -29.99 31.51 14.74
CA ASP A 194 -31.17 32.22 15.24
C ASP A 194 -31.42 32.02 16.75
N GLY A 195 -30.57 31.26 17.44
CA GLY A 195 -30.64 31.01 18.89
C GLY A 195 -31.64 29.92 19.30
N ALA A 196 -32.27 29.23 18.36
CA ALA A 196 -33.21 28.15 18.66
C ALA A 196 -32.48 26.86 19.08
N GLU A 197 -32.90 26.25 20.18
CA GLU A 197 -32.37 24.95 20.63
C GLU A 197 -33.02 23.81 19.84
N ILE A 198 -32.18 23.01 19.18
CA ILE A 198 -32.57 21.85 18.38
C ILE A 198 -31.81 20.61 18.85
N THR A 199 -32.48 19.47 18.88
CA THR A 199 -31.82 18.16 18.96
C THR A 199 -31.54 17.71 17.53
N LEU A 200 -30.29 17.39 17.21
CA LEU A 200 -29.90 16.90 15.89
C LEU A 200 -30.05 15.37 15.81
N ASP A 201 -30.73 14.93 14.76
CA ASP A 201 -30.71 13.58 14.24
C ASP A 201 -30.31 13.61 12.75
N GLU A 202 -30.06 12.45 12.14
CA GLU A 202 -29.66 12.36 10.73
C GLU A 202 -30.69 13.03 9.78
N ALA A 203 -31.99 12.94 10.09
CA ALA A 203 -33.04 13.53 9.27
C ALA A 203 -33.06 15.06 9.34
N LYS A 204 -32.81 15.61 10.53
CA LYS A 204 -32.76 17.05 10.79
C LYS A 204 -31.51 17.70 10.22
N VAL A 205 -30.37 16.99 10.26
CA VAL A 205 -29.14 17.43 9.56
C VAL A 205 -29.42 17.55 8.06
N LYS A 206 -30.09 16.56 7.48
CA LYS A 206 -30.48 16.59 6.07
C LYS A 206 -31.43 17.76 5.76
N GLU A 207 -32.45 18.00 6.59
CA GLU A 207 -33.38 19.13 6.44
C GLU A 207 -32.65 20.49 6.45
N LEU A 208 -31.74 20.69 7.41
CA LEU A 208 -30.95 21.92 7.52
C LEU A 208 -30.06 22.14 6.30
N MET A 209 -29.43 21.07 5.79
CA MET A 209 -28.58 21.15 4.61
C MET A 209 -29.38 21.36 3.32
N ASP A 210 -30.54 20.73 3.17
CA ASP A 210 -31.44 20.96 2.03
C ASP A 210 -31.97 22.41 2.04
N HIS A 211 -32.31 22.95 3.22
CA HIS A 211 -32.68 24.35 3.37
C HIS A 211 -31.52 25.31 3.03
N ALA A 212 -30.31 25.02 3.51
CA ALA A 212 -29.14 25.84 3.23
C ALA A 212 -28.77 25.83 1.73
N ARG A 213 -28.90 24.67 1.06
CA ARG A 213 -28.70 24.53 -0.39
C ARG A 213 -29.73 25.29 -1.21
N SER A 214 -30.97 25.39 -0.75
CA SER A 214 -32.02 26.14 -1.46
C SER A 214 -31.72 27.65 -1.59
N LYS A 215 -30.80 28.17 -0.76
CA LYS A 215 -30.33 29.55 -0.77
C LYS A 215 -29.09 29.76 -1.65
N GLU A 216 -28.52 28.69 -2.24
CA GLU A 216 -27.42 28.79 -3.20
C GLU A 216 -27.95 29.35 -4.54
N HIS A 217 -27.29 30.39 -5.06
CA HIS A 217 -27.63 30.99 -6.34
C HIS A 217 -26.39 31.06 -7.24
N LYS A 218 -26.59 30.87 -8.56
CA LYS A 218 -25.57 31.16 -9.57
C LYS A 218 -25.41 32.68 -9.68
N ASP A 219 -24.17 33.16 -9.72
CA ASP A 219 -23.92 34.57 -10.04
C ASP A 219 -24.26 34.88 -11.52
N GLU A 220 -24.29 36.17 -11.86
CA GLU A 220 -24.58 36.67 -13.22
C GLU A 220 -23.62 36.12 -14.31
N LYS A 221 -22.49 35.53 -13.91
CA LYS A 221 -21.49 34.91 -14.79
C LYS A 221 -21.61 33.39 -14.83
N GLY A 222 -22.65 32.80 -14.21
CA GLY A 222 -22.86 31.36 -14.15
C GLY A 222 -21.92 30.63 -13.19
N VAL A 223 -21.20 31.35 -12.35
CA VAL A 223 -20.29 30.81 -11.33
C VAL A 223 -21.04 30.65 -10.02
N TRP A 224 -20.92 29.48 -9.40
CA TRP A 224 -21.54 29.18 -8.10
C TRP A 224 -20.76 29.85 -6.95
N LYS A 225 -21.45 30.52 -6.00
CA LYS A 225 -20.90 30.98 -4.70
C LYS A 225 -22.00 31.10 -3.61
N PRO A 226 -21.67 31.01 -2.31
CA PRO A 226 -20.68 30.18 -1.63
C PRO A 226 -21.32 28.87 -1.12
N ILE A 227 -20.45 27.95 -0.68
CA ILE A 227 -20.73 26.71 0.06
C ILE A 227 -21.88 26.93 1.07
N ALA A 228 -23.03 26.27 0.91
CA ALA A 228 -24.05 26.24 1.97
C ALA A 228 -23.43 25.67 3.25
N SER A 229 -23.25 26.53 4.25
CA SER A 229 -22.79 26.13 5.57
C SER A 229 -23.81 26.50 6.65
N VAL A 230 -23.93 25.63 7.65
CA VAL A 230 -24.78 25.85 8.82
C VAL A 230 -23.91 25.72 10.05
N LYS A 231 -23.72 26.83 10.78
CA LYS A 231 -22.98 26.84 12.03
C LYS A 231 -23.92 26.52 13.19
N LEU A 232 -23.52 25.58 14.04
CA LEU A 232 -24.28 25.10 15.19
C LEU A 232 -23.42 25.20 16.45
N THR A 233 -23.97 25.73 17.53
CA THR A 233 -23.27 25.84 18.82
C THR A 233 -23.83 24.83 19.81
N ALA A 234 -23.00 23.96 20.36
CA ALA A 234 -23.45 22.95 21.32
C ALA A 234 -23.96 23.59 22.63
N VAL A 235 -25.11 23.12 23.13
CA VAL A 235 -25.72 23.63 24.38
C VAL A 235 -24.86 23.27 25.59
N LYS A 236 -24.21 22.11 25.54
CA LYS A 236 -23.19 21.65 26.49
C LYS A 236 -21.98 21.17 25.70
N PRO A 237 -20.76 21.26 26.24
CA PRO A 237 -19.57 20.74 25.57
C PRO A 237 -19.73 19.22 25.29
N LEU A 238 -19.39 18.81 24.07
CA LEU A 238 -19.49 17.42 23.63
C LEU A 238 -18.11 16.79 23.48
N LYS A 239 -18.06 15.46 23.61
CA LYS A 239 -16.88 14.67 23.29
C LYS A 239 -17.11 13.83 22.05
N PHE A 240 -16.16 13.89 21.13
CA PHE A 240 -16.18 13.16 19.87
C PHE A 240 -14.99 12.22 19.78
N THR A 241 -15.21 10.98 19.37
CA THR A 241 -14.13 10.03 19.03
C THR A 241 -14.34 9.55 17.61
N ILE A 242 -13.51 10.04 16.71
CA ILE A 242 -13.73 9.92 15.27
C ILE A 242 -12.63 9.03 14.66
N PRO A 243 -12.99 8.01 13.86
CA PRO A 243 -12.01 7.26 13.10
C PRO A 243 -11.29 8.17 12.09
N ALA A 244 -9.96 8.17 12.06
CA ALA A 244 -9.17 9.02 11.18
C ALA A 244 -9.48 8.82 9.68
N GLY A 245 -9.92 7.62 9.27
CA GLY A 245 -10.40 7.36 7.91
C GLY A 245 -11.63 8.17 7.49
N LYS A 246 -12.32 8.80 8.45
CA LYS A 246 -13.45 9.73 8.23
C LYS A 246 -13.02 11.19 8.16
N MET A 247 -11.74 11.48 8.39
CA MET A 247 -11.12 12.79 8.18
C MET A 247 -10.36 12.81 6.84
N PHE A 248 -10.16 13.99 6.28
CA PHE A 248 -9.29 14.15 5.10
C PHE A 248 -7.84 14.33 5.56
N ASP A 249 -7.00 13.30 5.49
CA ASP A 249 -5.53 13.45 5.48
C ASP A 249 -4.93 14.54 6.41
N ASN A 250 -4.87 14.29 7.72
CA ASN A 250 -4.36 15.25 8.71
C ASN A 250 -5.10 16.59 8.76
N SER A 251 -6.33 16.66 8.26
CA SER A 251 -7.21 17.82 8.45
C SER A 251 -7.82 17.83 9.85
N TRP A 252 -6.95 17.86 10.84
CA TRP A 252 -7.29 18.24 12.19
C TRP A 252 -6.16 19.06 12.79
N THR A 253 -6.49 19.94 13.72
CA THR A 253 -5.56 20.80 14.45
C THR A 253 -5.83 20.63 15.93
N GLU A 254 -5.07 21.31 16.80
CA GLU A 254 -5.34 21.33 18.24
C GLU A 254 -6.78 21.78 18.56
N LYS A 255 -7.44 22.50 17.63
CA LYS A 255 -8.75 23.10 17.83
C LYS A 255 -9.84 22.60 16.88
N ASN A 256 -9.50 22.20 15.66
CA ASN A 256 -10.50 21.90 14.64
C ASN A 256 -10.34 20.50 14.07
N ALA A 257 -11.42 19.84 13.71
CA ALA A 257 -11.41 18.61 12.91
C ALA A 257 -12.25 18.79 11.64
N TYR A 258 -11.73 18.39 10.49
CA TYR A 258 -12.44 18.46 9.22
C TYR A 258 -12.77 17.04 8.72
N LEU A 259 -14.06 16.73 8.66
CA LEU A 259 -14.58 15.44 8.25
C LEU A 259 -14.76 15.34 6.72
N ARG A 260 -14.86 14.10 6.23
CA ARG A 260 -14.98 13.81 4.80
C ARG A 260 -16.30 14.23 4.17
N ASP A 261 -17.35 14.28 4.98
CA ASP A 261 -18.67 14.77 4.61
C ASP A 261 -18.70 16.32 4.48
N GLY A 262 -17.64 17.01 4.91
CA GLY A 262 -17.56 18.47 4.94
C GLY A 262 -17.83 19.09 6.31
N THR A 263 -18.20 18.29 7.31
CA THR A 263 -18.45 18.75 8.68
C THR A 263 -17.14 19.23 9.32
N VAL A 264 -17.17 20.39 9.99
CA VAL A 264 -16.05 20.95 10.76
C VAL A 264 -16.43 21.01 12.23
N LEU A 265 -15.60 20.43 13.09
CA LEU A 265 -15.78 20.45 14.54
C LEU A 265 -14.77 21.41 15.16
N GLU A 266 -15.19 22.30 16.06
CA GLU A 266 -14.30 23.15 16.86
C GLU A 266 -14.38 22.72 18.33
N GLY A 267 -13.26 22.27 18.89
CA GLY A 267 -13.13 21.82 20.26
C GLY A 267 -11.68 21.82 20.73
N LYS A 268 -11.35 20.98 21.70
CA LYS A 268 -9.99 20.77 22.20
C LYS A 268 -9.58 19.33 21.99
N LEU A 269 -8.51 19.12 21.21
CA LEU A 269 -7.93 17.80 21.04
C LEU A 269 -7.51 17.23 22.42
N THR A 270 -8.06 16.07 22.78
CA THR A 270 -7.79 15.40 24.06
C THR A 270 -6.63 14.45 23.86
N ASP A 271 -5.52 14.70 24.55
CA ASP A 271 -4.23 13.94 24.56
C ASP A 271 -4.13 12.82 23.51
N ASP A 272 -3.96 13.25 22.25
CA ASP A 272 -4.00 12.41 21.04
C ASP A 272 -2.64 11.75 20.81
N ALA A 273 -2.13 11.09 21.84
CA ALA A 273 -0.90 10.33 21.70
C ALA A 273 -1.13 9.18 20.71
N VAL A 274 -0.30 9.12 19.68
CA VAL A 274 -0.35 8.05 18.69
C VAL A 274 0.07 6.75 19.37
N LYS A 275 -0.81 5.76 19.31
CA LYS A 275 -0.54 4.41 19.81
C LYS A 275 -0.20 3.49 18.65
N LEU A 276 0.92 2.79 18.77
CA LEU A 276 1.42 1.87 17.75
C LEU A 276 1.98 0.63 18.45
N GLU A 277 1.55 -0.56 18.04
CA GLU A 277 2.23 -1.81 18.37
C GLU A 277 3.45 -1.91 17.44
N VAL A 278 4.64 -1.70 18.00
CA VAL A 278 5.87 -1.53 17.20
C VAL A 278 6.49 -2.90 16.93
N ASP A 279 6.65 -3.22 15.65
CA ASP A 279 7.34 -4.43 15.20
C ASP A 279 8.76 -4.15 14.72
N LYS A 280 9.05 -2.92 14.27
CA LYS A 280 10.31 -2.56 13.64
C LYS A 280 10.75 -1.13 13.95
N LEU A 281 12.05 -0.95 14.11
CA LEU A 281 12.72 0.32 14.36
C LEU A 281 13.63 0.66 13.18
N ASP A 282 13.47 1.83 12.57
CA ASP A 282 14.30 2.29 11.45
C ASP A 282 15.00 3.62 11.77
N PHE A 283 16.32 3.53 11.89
CA PHE A 283 17.24 4.62 12.21
C PHE A 283 17.90 5.23 10.96
N ARG A 284 17.68 4.66 9.76
CA ARG A 284 18.35 5.10 8.52
C ARG A 284 17.99 6.51 8.08
N TRP A 285 16.91 7.06 8.63
CA TRP A 285 16.48 8.44 8.41
C TRP A 285 17.25 9.47 9.25
N LEU A 286 18.01 9.02 10.26
CA LEU A 286 18.76 9.91 11.17
C LEU A 286 20.08 10.42 10.60
N PHE A 287 20.54 9.83 9.50
CA PHE A 287 21.79 10.21 8.85
C PHE A 287 21.62 10.24 7.33
N PRO A 288 22.40 11.07 6.61
CA PRO A 288 22.34 11.11 5.16
C PRO A 288 22.69 9.74 4.56
N HIS A 289 22.03 9.35 3.46
CA HIS A 289 22.27 8.04 2.83
C HIS A 289 23.74 7.83 2.36
N HIS A 290 24.46 8.93 2.10
CA HIS A 290 25.87 8.91 1.72
C HIS A 290 26.83 9.04 2.92
N GLU A 291 26.33 8.94 4.15
CA GLU A 291 27.17 8.95 5.36
C GLU A 291 28.07 7.72 5.36
N LYS A 292 29.37 7.98 5.51
CA LYS A 292 30.42 6.94 5.50
C LYS A 292 31.05 6.75 6.88
N ASP A 293 30.80 7.69 7.79
CA ASP A 293 31.24 7.60 9.16
C ASP A 293 30.26 6.75 9.97
N GLU A 294 30.71 5.53 10.26
CA GLU A 294 29.94 4.53 10.95
C GLU A 294 29.73 4.89 12.43
N GLU A 295 30.72 5.50 13.09
CA GLU A 295 30.59 5.95 14.49
C GLU A 295 29.58 7.08 14.61
N LYS A 296 29.57 8.00 13.63
CA LYS A 296 28.61 9.09 13.58
C LYS A 296 27.18 8.60 13.35
N ALA A 297 26.98 7.66 12.42
CA ALA A 297 25.67 7.03 12.19
C ALA A 297 25.17 6.30 13.45
N PHE A 298 26.07 5.58 14.12
CA PHE A 298 25.76 4.88 15.36
C PHE A 298 25.42 5.84 16.51
N ALA A 299 26.17 6.92 16.66
CA ALA A 299 25.89 7.96 17.65
C ALA A 299 24.53 8.63 17.42
N ALA A 300 24.14 8.87 16.17
CA ALA A 300 22.82 9.39 15.82
C ALA A 300 21.72 8.40 16.24
N ALA A 301 21.87 7.11 15.91
CA ALA A 301 20.92 6.07 16.32
C ALA A 301 20.79 5.94 17.85
N LEU A 302 21.90 6.02 18.59
CA LEU A 302 21.86 5.97 20.06
C LEU A 302 21.17 7.19 20.69
N ASN A 303 21.25 8.36 20.05
CA ASN A 303 20.68 9.60 20.56
C ASN A 303 19.24 9.85 20.08
N ALA A 304 18.64 8.90 19.36
CA ALA A 304 17.27 9.00 18.88
C ALA A 304 16.25 9.18 20.03
N ASP A 305 15.25 10.01 19.80
CA ASP A 305 14.17 10.28 20.74
C ASP A 305 13.22 9.08 20.89
N LEU A 306 13.16 8.17 19.90
CA LEU A 306 12.34 6.95 19.97
C LEU A 306 12.60 6.12 21.22
N TRP A 307 13.84 6.11 21.74
CA TRP A 307 14.20 5.32 22.92
C TRP A 307 13.44 5.74 24.19
N LYS A 308 12.93 6.98 24.23
CA LYS A 308 12.15 7.52 25.36
C LYS A 308 10.72 7.01 25.37
N HIS A 309 10.18 6.65 24.20
CA HIS A 309 8.78 6.24 24.06
C HIS A 309 8.59 4.72 24.12
N ILE A 310 9.64 3.95 23.82
CA ILE A 310 9.57 2.49 23.83
C ILE A 310 9.61 1.95 25.27
N PRO A 311 8.68 1.05 25.66
CA PRO A 311 8.77 0.32 26.92
C PRO A 311 10.10 -0.41 27.05
N ASN A 312 10.79 -0.26 28.19
CA ASN A 312 12.15 -0.79 28.41
C ASN A 312 13.19 -0.28 27.39
N GLY A 313 13.01 0.92 26.82
CA GLY A 313 13.88 1.49 25.80
C GLY A 313 15.37 1.57 26.18
N ALA A 314 15.69 1.74 27.47
CA ALA A 314 17.08 1.71 27.95
C ALA A 314 17.72 0.31 27.80
N GLU A 315 16.98 -0.76 28.11
CA GLU A 315 17.44 -2.14 27.91
C GLU A 315 17.54 -2.45 26.41
N LEU A 316 16.52 -2.07 25.64
CA LEU A 316 16.50 -2.29 24.19
C LEU A 316 17.65 -1.56 23.48
N LYS A 317 18.01 -0.37 23.96
CA LYS A 317 19.18 0.39 23.50
C LYS A 317 20.49 -0.37 23.77
N GLU A 318 20.64 -1.04 24.90
CA GLU A 318 21.81 -1.90 25.14
C GLU A 318 21.81 -3.13 24.23
N LYS A 319 20.66 -3.76 24.00
CA LYS A 319 20.51 -4.87 23.03
C LYS A 319 20.90 -4.43 21.62
N PHE A 320 20.52 -3.23 21.21
CA PHE A 320 20.89 -2.63 19.92
C PHE A 320 22.42 -2.48 19.78
N LYS A 321 23.13 -2.09 20.85
CA LYS A 321 24.61 -2.05 20.81
C LYS A 321 25.22 -3.42 20.55
N THR A 322 24.72 -4.46 21.23
CA THR A 322 25.18 -5.84 21.04
C THR A 322 24.87 -6.35 19.63
N HIS A 323 23.67 -6.07 19.13
CA HIS A 323 23.23 -6.41 17.77
C HIS A 323 24.12 -5.77 16.70
N ARG A 324 24.37 -4.46 16.78
CA ARG A 324 25.29 -3.76 15.86
C ARG A 324 26.71 -4.32 15.93
N ALA A 325 27.22 -4.61 17.13
CA ALA A 325 28.55 -5.20 17.30
C ALA A 325 28.65 -6.58 16.62
N HIS A 326 27.60 -7.41 16.74
CA HIS A 326 27.52 -8.70 16.05
C HIS A 326 27.54 -8.55 14.52
N HIS A 327 26.77 -7.60 13.96
CA HIS A 327 26.78 -7.36 12.52
C HIS A 327 28.12 -6.81 12.01
N LEU A 328 28.78 -5.96 12.79
CA LEU A 328 30.10 -5.42 12.46
C LEU A 328 31.18 -6.51 12.46
N ASP A 329 31.20 -7.37 13.48
CA ASP A 329 32.10 -8.52 13.56
C ASP A 329 31.85 -9.51 12.41
N HIS A 330 30.59 -9.82 12.12
CA HIS A 330 30.23 -10.68 10.99
C HIS A 330 30.68 -10.08 9.64
N PHE A 331 30.50 -8.77 9.45
CA PHE A 331 30.95 -8.08 8.24
C PHE A 331 32.47 -8.17 8.09
N HIS A 332 33.23 -7.87 9.14
CA HIS A 332 34.70 -7.96 9.11
C HIS A 332 35.16 -9.39 8.85
N LYS A 333 34.62 -10.40 9.55
CA LYS A 333 34.97 -11.82 9.32
C LYS A 333 34.75 -12.26 7.87
N LYS A 334 33.61 -11.88 7.29
CA LYS A 334 33.27 -12.21 5.89
C LYS A 334 34.25 -11.56 4.92
N HIS A 335 34.57 -10.29 5.10
CA HIS A 335 35.42 -9.56 4.17
C HIS A 335 36.92 -9.80 4.40
N ASP A 336 37.38 -10.02 5.63
CA ASP A 336 38.78 -10.37 5.93
C ASP A 336 39.18 -11.71 5.30
N ALA A 337 38.29 -12.71 5.31
CA ALA A 337 38.52 -14.01 4.71
C ALA A 337 38.69 -13.95 3.18
N ASP A 338 38.00 -13.01 2.53
CA ASP A 338 37.93 -12.89 1.07
C ASP A 338 39.05 -12.03 0.46
N LEU A 339 39.81 -11.29 1.27
CA LEU A 339 40.64 -10.18 0.78
C LEU A 339 42.13 -10.49 0.60
N GLY A 340 42.65 -11.61 1.11
CA GLY A 340 44.06 -12.01 0.92
C GLY A 340 45.08 -10.90 1.21
N GLY A 341 44.80 -10.02 2.18
CA GLY A 341 45.63 -8.87 2.55
C GLY A 341 45.23 -7.49 1.99
N LYS A 342 44.08 -7.36 1.31
CA LYS A 342 43.51 -6.05 0.93
C LYS A 342 42.78 -5.39 2.10
N ALA A 343 42.69 -4.05 2.08
CA ALA A 343 41.96 -3.28 3.09
C ALA A 343 40.47 -3.64 3.12
N VAL A 344 39.93 -3.80 4.32
CA VAL A 344 38.51 -4.09 4.55
C VAL A 344 37.64 -2.96 3.99
N PRO A 345 36.63 -3.25 3.16
CA PRO A 345 35.68 -2.26 2.68
C PRO A 345 34.99 -1.55 3.85
N ASN A 346 34.70 -0.26 3.71
CA ASN A 346 33.90 0.45 4.70
C ASN A 346 32.48 -0.18 4.78
N PRO A 347 32.02 -0.63 5.96
CA PRO A 347 30.69 -1.22 6.16
C PRO A 347 29.54 -0.32 5.69
N MET A 348 29.67 1.00 5.84
CA MET A 348 28.64 1.97 5.44
C MET A 348 28.44 2.06 3.93
N ASN A 349 29.38 1.57 3.11
CA ASN A 349 29.18 1.45 1.66
C ASN A 349 28.40 0.19 1.27
N ASN A 350 28.05 -0.68 2.23
CA ASN A 350 27.31 -1.90 2.00
C ASN A 350 25.86 -1.74 2.48
N ASP A 351 24.93 -1.65 1.53
CA ASP A 351 23.49 -1.47 1.82
C ASP A 351 22.91 -2.59 2.70
N ASP A 352 23.38 -3.83 2.57
CA ASP A 352 22.93 -4.93 3.41
C ASP A 352 23.39 -4.76 4.86
N PHE A 353 24.62 -4.27 5.07
CA PHE A 353 25.12 -3.95 6.41
C PHE A 353 24.30 -2.83 7.05
N VAL A 354 24.11 -1.70 6.33
CA VAL A 354 23.37 -0.54 6.84
C VAL A 354 21.92 -0.93 7.14
N ARG A 355 21.27 -1.70 6.26
CA ARG A 355 19.89 -2.17 6.50
C ARG A 355 19.80 -3.07 7.73
N ASN A 356 20.58 -4.14 7.76
CA ASN A 356 20.48 -5.13 8.82
C ASN A 356 20.87 -4.56 10.20
N THR A 357 21.68 -3.50 10.22
CA THR A 357 22.11 -2.84 11.47
C THR A 357 21.15 -1.75 11.93
N TYR A 358 20.60 -0.95 11.00
CA TYR A 358 19.85 0.27 11.33
C TYR A 358 18.35 0.20 11.02
N SER A 359 17.85 -0.91 10.47
CA SER A 359 16.42 -1.17 10.25
C SER A 359 16.10 -2.54 10.86
N VAL A 360 15.75 -2.56 12.13
CA VAL A 360 15.78 -3.76 12.97
C VAL A 360 14.39 -4.14 13.46
N LEU A 361 14.06 -5.43 13.39
CA LEU A 361 12.84 -5.97 13.97
C LEU A 361 12.96 -6.01 15.50
N HIS A 362 11.89 -5.67 16.20
CA HIS A 362 11.84 -5.73 17.67
C HIS A 362 12.16 -7.14 18.17
N ALA A 363 11.54 -8.16 17.57
CA ALA A 363 11.79 -9.57 17.87
C ALA A 363 13.22 -10.03 17.58
N GLU A 364 13.96 -9.33 16.70
CA GLU A 364 15.37 -9.61 16.47
C GLU A 364 16.23 -9.08 17.60
N LEU A 365 15.97 -7.87 18.09
CA LEU A 365 16.67 -7.29 19.23
C LEU A 365 16.50 -8.12 20.50
N GLU A 366 15.32 -8.72 20.71
CA GLU A 366 15.06 -9.58 21.87
C GLU A 366 15.96 -10.82 21.93
N LYS A 367 16.51 -11.27 20.79
CA LYS A 367 17.47 -12.38 20.74
C LYS A 367 18.82 -12.03 21.35
N PHE A 368 19.11 -10.74 21.55
CA PHE A 368 20.38 -10.25 22.08
C PHE A 368 20.29 -9.93 23.57
N SER A 369 21.40 -10.16 24.29
CA SER A 369 21.50 -9.85 25.71
C SER A 369 21.84 -8.37 25.93
N ALA A 370 21.20 -7.78 26.95
CA ALA A 370 21.64 -6.50 27.48
C ALA A 370 22.88 -6.74 28.36
N GLY A 371 24.05 -6.23 27.96
CA GLY A 371 25.27 -6.32 28.76
C GLY A 371 26.49 -7.00 28.13
N GLY A 372 26.62 -7.03 26.80
CA GLY A 372 27.89 -7.35 26.13
C GLY A 372 28.36 -8.81 26.20
N ALA A 373 27.58 -9.72 26.81
CA ALA A 373 27.84 -11.14 26.71
C ALA A 373 27.36 -11.66 25.35
N THR A 374 28.29 -11.77 24.40
CA THR A 374 28.08 -12.40 23.10
C THR A 374 27.80 -13.89 23.30
N HIS A 375 26.52 -14.27 23.45
CA HIS A 375 26.12 -15.62 23.12
C HIS A 375 25.76 -15.63 21.63
N GLU A 376 26.39 -16.53 20.87
CA GLU A 376 25.94 -16.84 19.51
C GLU A 376 24.42 -17.06 19.54
N PRO A 377 23.64 -16.39 18.67
CA PRO A 377 22.26 -16.78 18.48
C PRO A 377 22.24 -18.27 18.12
N ALA A 378 21.31 -19.03 18.71
CA ALA A 378 21.22 -20.47 18.53
C ALA A 378 21.36 -20.84 17.04
N LYS A 379 22.36 -21.68 16.73
CA LYS A 379 22.65 -22.16 15.38
C LYS A 379 21.42 -22.82 14.76
N HIS A 380 20.66 -22.06 13.99
CA HIS A 380 19.92 -22.65 12.89
C HIS A 380 20.88 -22.76 11.72
N SER A 381 21.17 -24.01 11.36
CA SER A 381 21.93 -24.39 10.17
C SER A 381 21.36 -23.72 8.93
N SER A 382 21.84 -22.53 8.58
CA SER A 382 21.88 -22.10 7.19
C SER A 382 23.19 -22.65 6.64
N ASN A 383 23.11 -23.73 5.88
CA ASN A 383 24.24 -24.26 5.13
C ASN A 383 24.63 -23.20 4.08
N GLN A 384 25.49 -22.26 4.50
CA GLN A 384 26.01 -21.16 3.70
C GLN A 384 27.25 -21.65 2.96
N ASP A 385 27.03 -22.45 1.92
CA ASP A 385 28.07 -22.68 0.94
C ASP A 385 28.10 -21.49 -0.04
N ALA A 386 29.32 -20.99 -0.23
CA ALA A 386 29.69 -19.85 -1.02
C ALA A 386 29.01 -19.80 -2.39
N ASN A 387 28.05 -18.88 -2.55
CA ASN A 387 27.73 -18.20 -3.81
C ASN A 387 26.83 -16.99 -3.51
N GLY A 388 27.29 -15.79 -3.89
CA GLY A 388 26.70 -14.48 -3.52
C GLY A 388 25.23 -14.25 -3.92
N THR A 389 24.61 -15.18 -4.64
CA THR A 389 23.18 -15.16 -5.00
C THR A 389 22.32 -15.97 -4.02
N ALA A 390 22.84 -17.05 -3.44
CA ALA A 390 22.09 -17.94 -2.53
C ALA A 390 21.95 -17.35 -1.12
N SER A 391 22.95 -16.59 -0.65
CA SER A 391 22.88 -15.84 0.61
C SER A 391 21.79 -14.76 0.59
N ARG A 392 21.51 -14.17 -0.59
CA ARG A 392 20.39 -13.24 -0.76
C ARG A 392 19.06 -13.97 -0.61
N VAL A 393 18.91 -15.17 -1.17
CA VAL A 393 17.67 -15.97 -1.08
C VAL A 393 17.41 -16.53 0.33
N ALA A 394 18.45 -16.91 1.07
CA ALA A 394 18.31 -17.38 2.45
C ALA A 394 18.01 -16.24 3.45
N ALA A 395 18.58 -15.04 3.26
CA ALA A 395 18.19 -13.85 4.01
C ALA A 395 16.77 -13.37 3.63
N LEU A 396 16.38 -13.56 2.36
CA LEU A 396 15.01 -13.35 1.88
C LEU A 396 13.99 -14.28 2.55
N GLU A 397 14.37 -15.51 2.91
CA GLU A 397 13.49 -16.43 3.67
C GLU A 397 13.35 -16.03 5.14
N GLN A 398 14.42 -15.58 5.81
CA GLN A 398 14.35 -15.24 7.24
C GLN A 398 13.63 -13.91 7.52
N GLY A 399 13.76 -12.92 6.63
CA GLY A 399 12.96 -11.70 6.69
C GLY A 399 11.49 -11.92 6.28
N ALA A 400 11.22 -12.81 5.31
CA ALA A 400 9.87 -13.08 4.82
C ALA A 400 9.09 -14.12 5.63
N ALA A 401 9.76 -14.97 6.41
CA ALA A 401 9.08 -16.00 7.22
C ALA A 401 8.30 -15.42 8.41
N HIS A 402 8.69 -14.23 8.91
CA HIS A 402 8.00 -13.59 10.03
C HIS A 402 6.78 -12.77 9.59
N ASP A 403 6.78 -12.20 8.38
CA ASP A 403 5.61 -11.49 7.84
C ASP A 403 4.59 -12.43 7.17
N ALA A 404 5.00 -13.65 6.78
CA ALA A 404 4.16 -14.58 6.03
C ALA A 404 3.56 -15.74 6.86
N SER A 405 3.83 -15.82 8.17
CA SER A 405 3.19 -16.81 9.04
C SER A 405 2.04 -16.16 9.81
N GLY A 406 0.81 -16.45 9.37
CA GLY A 406 -0.38 -16.02 10.08
C GLY A 406 -0.38 -16.50 11.53
N GLY A 407 -0.84 -15.63 12.42
CA GLY A 407 -1.40 -16.03 13.72
C GLY A 407 -0.41 -16.33 14.84
N GLY A 408 0.82 -15.82 14.79
CA GLY A 408 1.66 -15.73 15.98
C GLY A 408 1.45 -14.38 16.66
N HIS A 409 0.59 -14.30 17.68
CA HIS A 409 0.54 -13.16 18.59
C HIS A 409 1.87 -13.07 19.35
N HIS A 410 2.89 -12.46 18.74
CA HIS A 410 4.02 -11.94 19.49
C HIS A 410 3.54 -10.65 20.16
N ASP A 411 3.78 -10.54 21.47
CA ASP A 411 3.37 -9.40 22.29
C ASP A 411 4.21 -8.18 21.86
N HIS A 412 3.74 -7.45 20.84
CA HIS A 412 4.43 -6.27 20.36
C HIS A 412 4.27 -5.14 21.38
N PRO A 413 5.35 -4.42 21.75
CA PRO A 413 5.23 -3.33 22.70
C PRO A 413 4.36 -2.23 22.11
N THR A 414 3.30 -1.86 22.83
CA THR A 414 2.51 -0.69 22.50
C THR A 414 3.26 0.57 22.91
N VAL A 415 3.66 1.37 21.94
CA VAL A 415 4.29 2.68 22.13
C VAL A 415 3.23 3.76 22.07
N THR A 416 3.32 4.74 22.97
CA THR A 416 2.44 5.91 23.01
C THR A 416 3.29 7.17 22.84
N VAL A 417 3.13 7.86 21.71
CA VAL A 417 3.92 9.06 21.37
C VAL A 417 3.01 10.29 21.34
N PRO A 418 3.32 11.38 22.05
CA PRO A 418 2.57 12.63 21.92
C PRO A 418 2.56 13.13 20.47
N HIS A 419 1.40 13.53 19.96
CA HIS A 419 1.25 14.00 18.58
C HIS A 419 2.23 15.12 18.19
N LYS A 420 2.63 15.96 19.15
CA LYS A 420 3.57 17.08 18.95
C LYS A 420 4.98 16.64 18.58
N GLU A 421 5.34 15.40 18.86
CA GLU A 421 6.66 14.82 18.57
C GLU A 421 6.65 14.04 17.24
N VAL A 422 5.46 13.87 16.65
CA VAL A 422 5.24 13.14 15.41
C VAL A 422 5.40 14.07 14.21
N ALA A 423 6.43 13.84 13.40
CA ALA A 423 6.64 14.55 12.15
C ALA A 423 5.77 13.99 11.01
N HIS A 424 5.57 12.67 10.96
CA HIS A 424 4.78 12.03 9.93
C HIS A 424 4.20 10.71 10.44
N PHE A 425 2.90 10.47 10.18
CA PHE A 425 2.21 9.23 10.52
C PHE A 425 1.28 8.84 9.38
N SER A 426 1.50 7.66 8.80
CA SER A 426 0.66 7.13 7.71
C SER A 426 0.84 5.63 7.60
N ASN A 427 -0.17 4.95 7.05
CA ASN A 427 0.02 3.60 6.55
C ASN A 427 0.95 3.58 5.32
N PHE A 428 1.42 2.39 4.93
CA PHE A 428 2.28 2.15 3.77
C PHE A 428 1.53 2.30 2.45
N THR A 429 1.00 3.50 2.23
CA THR A 429 0.30 3.95 1.03
C THR A 429 1.18 4.95 0.26
N PRO A 430 0.75 5.44 -0.92
CA PRO A 430 1.52 6.39 -1.71
C PRO A 430 2.02 7.65 -0.97
N LYS A 431 1.42 7.98 0.18
CA LYS A 431 1.81 9.15 0.98
C LYS A 431 3.06 8.95 1.82
N TRP A 432 3.35 7.70 2.20
CA TRP A 432 4.48 7.40 3.08
C TRP A 432 5.82 7.57 2.38
N HIS A 433 5.93 7.07 1.15
CA HIS A 433 7.19 7.09 0.39
C HIS A 433 6.94 7.00 -1.11
N ASN A 434 7.81 7.62 -1.90
CA ASN A 434 7.78 7.57 -3.37
C ASN A 434 7.80 6.13 -3.91
N TYR A 435 8.47 5.21 -3.20
CA TYR A 435 8.43 3.76 -3.48
C TYR A 435 7.00 3.22 -3.49
N TYR A 436 6.21 3.49 -2.45
CA TYR A 436 4.83 3.00 -2.38
C TYR A 436 3.96 3.65 -3.45
N ALA A 437 4.19 4.94 -3.75
CA ALA A 437 3.46 5.63 -4.82
C ALA A 437 3.66 4.95 -6.18
N ILE A 438 4.91 4.70 -6.57
CA ILE A 438 5.21 4.03 -7.85
C ILE A 438 4.81 2.55 -7.79
N TYR A 439 5.00 1.85 -6.67
CA TYR A 439 4.57 0.47 -6.47
C TYR A 439 3.07 0.30 -6.75
N PHE A 440 2.20 1.05 -6.07
CA PHE A 440 0.75 0.97 -6.25
C PHE A 440 0.32 1.42 -7.65
N CYS A 441 1.01 2.41 -8.22
CA CYS A 441 0.71 2.86 -9.58
C CYS A 441 0.94 1.74 -10.61
N ILE A 442 2.13 1.14 -10.65
CA ILE A 442 2.46 0.15 -11.70
C ILE A 442 1.74 -1.18 -11.44
N THR A 443 1.69 -1.64 -10.19
CA THR A 443 1.03 -2.92 -9.87
C THR A 443 -0.49 -2.80 -9.95
N GLY A 444 -1.08 -1.64 -9.59
CA GLY A 444 -2.50 -1.38 -9.75
C GLY A 444 -2.91 -1.29 -11.23
N LEU A 445 -2.12 -0.60 -12.05
CA LEU A 445 -2.32 -0.57 -13.49
C LEU A 445 -2.22 -1.98 -14.10
N HIS A 446 -1.23 -2.76 -13.72
CA HIS A 446 -1.10 -4.15 -14.16
C HIS A 446 -2.31 -5.00 -13.70
N GLY A 447 -2.76 -4.87 -12.46
CA GLY A 447 -3.95 -5.55 -11.96
C GLY A 447 -5.23 -5.21 -12.75
N LEU A 448 -5.38 -3.96 -13.18
CA LEU A 448 -6.46 -3.54 -14.09
C LEU A 448 -6.37 -4.25 -15.44
N HIS A 449 -5.16 -4.41 -16.00
CA HIS A 449 -4.96 -5.16 -17.24
C HIS A 449 -5.28 -6.64 -17.10
N VAL A 450 -4.87 -7.27 -15.99
CA VAL A 450 -5.24 -8.66 -15.66
C VAL A 450 -6.76 -8.80 -15.58
N LEU A 451 -7.44 -7.88 -14.89
CA LEU A 451 -8.90 -7.90 -14.77
C LEU A 451 -9.58 -7.72 -16.13
N ALA A 452 -9.15 -6.75 -16.93
CA ALA A 452 -9.68 -6.51 -18.28
C ALA A 452 -9.48 -7.73 -19.20
N GLY A 453 -8.30 -8.35 -19.16
CA GLY A 453 -8.02 -9.59 -19.87
C GLY A 453 -8.92 -10.73 -19.40
N ALA A 454 -9.09 -10.89 -18.08
CA ALA A 454 -9.90 -11.95 -17.50
C ALA A 454 -11.38 -11.81 -17.89
N LEU A 455 -11.88 -10.58 -18.01
CA LEU A 455 -13.22 -10.29 -18.52
C LEU A 455 -13.37 -10.72 -19.99
N VAL A 456 -12.40 -10.40 -20.84
CA VAL A 456 -12.41 -10.81 -22.26
C VAL A 456 -12.33 -12.33 -22.41
N LEU A 457 -11.47 -13.00 -21.64
CA LEU A 457 -11.36 -14.45 -21.64
C LEU A 457 -12.63 -15.13 -21.10
N SER A 458 -13.23 -14.57 -20.04
CA SER A 458 -14.52 -15.03 -19.51
C SER A 458 -15.65 -14.90 -20.53
N TYR A 459 -15.64 -13.82 -21.32
CA TYR A 459 -16.57 -13.66 -22.43
C TYR A 459 -16.43 -14.81 -23.45
N PHE A 460 -15.20 -15.20 -23.82
CA PHE A 460 -14.96 -16.35 -24.69
C PHE A 460 -15.39 -17.68 -24.08
N LEU A 461 -15.24 -17.86 -22.76
CA LEU A 461 -15.68 -19.07 -22.08
C LEU A 461 -17.21 -19.19 -22.06
N LEU A 462 -17.92 -18.12 -21.72
CA LEU A 462 -19.37 -18.13 -21.52
C LEU A 462 -20.17 -18.07 -22.83
N PHE A 463 -19.74 -17.23 -23.77
CA PHE A 463 -20.45 -17.01 -25.04
C PHE A 463 -19.81 -17.72 -26.23
N GLY A 464 -18.64 -18.34 -26.04
CA GLY A 464 -17.86 -18.96 -27.11
C GLY A 464 -18.59 -20.07 -27.86
N LYS A 465 -19.57 -20.75 -27.26
CA LYS A 465 -20.28 -21.85 -27.92
C LYS A 465 -21.02 -21.38 -29.17
N LYS A 466 -21.76 -20.27 -29.07
CA LYS A 466 -22.49 -19.69 -30.21
C LYS A 466 -21.54 -19.21 -31.31
N LEU A 467 -20.35 -18.73 -30.94
CA LEU A 467 -19.34 -18.28 -31.90
C LEU A 467 -18.66 -19.47 -32.58
N TYR A 468 -18.31 -20.50 -31.81
CA TYR A 468 -17.70 -21.73 -32.29
C TYR A 468 -18.62 -22.46 -33.26
N ASP A 469 -19.91 -22.59 -32.94
CA ASP A 469 -20.89 -23.28 -33.79
C ASP A 469 -21.14 -22.54 -35.13
N LYS A 470 -20.89 -21.21 -35.19
CA LYS A 470 -21.02 -20.41 -36.43
C LYS A 470 -19.78 -20.46 -37.30
N ASP A 471 -18.62 -20.18 -36.71
CA ASP A 471 -17.34 -20.17 -37.40
C ASP A 471 -16.22 -20.54 -36.40
N PRO A 472 -15.87 -21.83 -36.35
CA PRO A 472 -14.81 -22.33 -35.48
C PRO A 472 -13.45 -21.65 -35.71
N GLU A 473 -13.15 -21.25 -36.95
CA GLU A 473 -11.87 -20.65 -37.32
C GLU A 473 -11.79 -19.21 -36.83
N HIS A 474 -12.87 -18.46 -37.04
CA HIS A 474 -12.96 -17.10 -36.55
C HIS A 474 -12.93 -17.04 -35.02
N MET A 475 -13.53 -18.01 -34.33
CA MET A 475 -13.43 -18.13 -32.87
C MET A 475 -11.97 -18.36 -32.43
N ALA A 476 -11.25 -19.27 -33.09
CA ALA A 476 -9.84 -19.51 -32.80
C ALA A 476 -8.98 -18.25 -33.00
N ASN A 477 -9.23 -17.50 -34.07
CA ASN A 477 -8.50 -16.25 -34.35
C ASN A 477 -8.80 -15.14 -33.31
N ARG A 478 -10.03 -15.09 -32.77
CA ARG A 478 -10.37 -14.16 -31.67
C ARG A 478 -9.66 -14.52 -30.37
N VAL A 479 -9.62 -15.81 -30.04
CA VAL A 479 -8.90 -16.32 -28.86
C VAL A 479 -7.40 -16.12 -29.01
N GLU A 480 -6.85 -16.23 -30.23
CA GLU A 480 -5.44 -15.88 -30.48
C GLU A 480 -5.15 -14.42 -30.15
N VAL A 481 -5.99 -13.49 -30.61
CA VAL A 481 -5.83 -12.05 -30.34
C VAL A 481 -5.96 -11.74 -28.84
N GLY A 482 -6.96 -12.32 -28.17
CA GLY A 482 -7.10 -12.20 -26.72
C GLY A 482 -5.94 -12.83 -25.94
N GLY A 483 -5.41 -13.95 -26.45
CA GLY A 483 -4.24 -14.63 -25.88
C GLY A 483 -2.95 -13.84 -26.05
N LEU A 484 -2.74 -13.16 -27.18
CA LEU A 484 -1.59 -12.24 -27.36
C LEU A 484 -1.60 -11.12 -26.32
N PHE A 485 -2.77 -10.55 -26.02
CA PHE A 485 -2.91 -9.59 -24.92
C PHE A 485 -2.58 -10.24 -23.57
N TRP A 486 -3.12 -11.43 -23.29
CA TRP A 486 -2.85 -12.15 -22.04
C TRP A 486 -1.36 -12.43 -21.83
N HIS A 487 -0.66 -12.93 -22.85
CA HIS A 487 0.78 -13.17 -22.81
C HIS A 487 1.58 -11.89 -22.55
N PHE A 488 1.13 -10.75 -23.09
CA PHE A 488 1.76 -9.46 -22.81
C PHE A 488 1.60 -9.07 -21.34
N VAL A 489 0.41 -9.24 -20.77
CA VAL A 489 0.17 -9.00 -19.33
C VAL A 489 1.15 -9.83 -18.49
N ASP A 490 1.30 -11.11 -18.80
CA ASP A 490 2.27 -11.99 -18.11
C ASP A 490 3.71 -11.51 -18.29
N LEU A 491 4.09 -11.05 -19.48
CA LEU A 491 5.42 -10.50 -19.76
C LEU A 491 5.71 -9.26 -18.90
N VAL A 492 4.76 -8.33 -18.77
CA VAL A 492 4.90 -7.16 -17.90
C VAL A 492 5.19 -7.59 -16.46
N TRP A 493 4.55 -8.66 -15.98
CA TRP A 493 4.79 -9.19 -14.64
C TRP A 493 6.21 -9.75 -14.46
N ILE A 494 6.75 -10.43 -15.48
CA ILE A 494 8.11 -10.97 -15.45
C ILE A 494 9.16 -9.87 -15.25
N PHE A 495 8.90 -8.64 -15.70
CA PHE A 495 9.75 -7.47 -15.41
C PHE A 495 9.44 -6.83 -14.06
N LEU A 496 8.16 -6.76 -13.68
CA LEU A 496 7.73 -6.20 -12.40
C LEU A 496 8.30 -6.96 -11.20
N PHE A 497 8.29 -8.29 -11.26
CA PHE A 497 8.74 -9.12 -10.15
C PHE A 497 10.19 -8.82 -9.75
N PRO A 498 11.20 -8.91 -10.64
CA PRO A 498 12.58 -8.56 -10.30
C PRO A 498 12.72 -7.10 -9.86
N LEU A 499 12.01 -6.20 -10.54
CA LEU A 499 12.14 -4.75 -10.31
C LEU A 499 11.63 -4.32 -8.93
N LEU A 500 10.56 -4.93 -8.43
CA LEU A 500 9.95 -4.58 -7.14
C LEU A 500 10.37 -5.50 -5.99
N TYR A 501 10.60 -6.80 -6.25
CA TYR A 501 10.87 -7.81 -5.21
C TYR A 501 12.35 -8.12 -5.01
N LEU A 502 13.20 -7.99 -6.04
CA LEU A 502 14.60 -8.42 -5.99
C LEU A 502 15.59 -7.27 -5.96
N LEU A 503 15.26 -6.19 -6.66
CA LEU A 503 15.88 -4.89 -6.48
C LEU A 503 15.26 -4.27 -5.25
#